data_AF-A0A915LRL6-F1
#
_entry.id   AF-A0A915LRL6-F1
#
_cell.length_a   1.000
_cell.length_b   1.000
_cell.length_c   1.000
_cell.angle_alpha   90.00
_cell.angle_beta   90.00
_cell.angle_gamma   90.00
#
_symmetry.space_group_name_H-M   'P 1'
#
loop_
_entity.id
_entity.type
_entity.pdbx_description
1 polymer ?
#
loop_
_entity_poly.entity_id
_entity_poly.type
_entity_poly.pdbx_seq_one_letter_code
_entity_poly.pdbx_strand_id
1 'polypeptide(L)'
;MALDITLCFVATIASYRLLAWALFTPTERGFYCDDESIREEFKENTVPTLTLLGITLAGPFFIIVIANFITKMRQQNMELAETFNRSTFVYLDYLAAFWLTTLSIDIIKCFVGRTRPNFIAMCAPQEFNDICIEHPE
;
A
#
# COMPACT_ATOMS: atom_id res chain seq x y z
N MET A 1 11.25 16.86 -14.85
CA MET A 1 10.43 15.63 -14.91
C MET A 1 11.09 14.46 -14.21
N ALA A 2 12.09 13.80 -14.82
CA ALA A 2 12.65 12.57 -14.24
C ALA A 2 13.26 12.83 -12.86
N LEU A 3 14.00 13.93 -12.71
CA LEU A 3 14.58 14.37 -11.43
C LEU A 3 13.51 14.64 -10.36
N ASP A 4 12.45 15.36 -10.71
CA ASP A 4 11.38 15.70 -9.74
C ASP A 4 10.63 14.44 -9.27
N ILE A 5 10.34 13.54 -10.20
CA ILE A 5 9.68 12.26 -9.92
C ILE A 5 10.59 11.36 -9.07
N THR A 6 11.88 11.24 -9.41
CA THR A 6 12.81 10.42 -8.62
C THR A 6 13.03 10.98 -7.22
N LEU A 7 13.17 12.30 -7.07
CA LEU A 7 13.24 12.96 -5.77
C LEU A 7 11.97 12.70 -4.93
N CYS A 8 10.79 12.78 -5.55
CA CYS A 8 9.52 12.50 -4.89
C CYS A 8 9.43 11.03 -4.42
N PHE A 9 9.84 10.07 -5.26
CA PHE A 9 9.89 8.65 -4.87
C PHE A 9 10.85 8.39 -3.71
N VAL A 10 12.05 8.95 -3.75
CA VAL A 10 13.02 8.81 -2.66
C VAL A 10 12.46 9.41 -1.37
N ALA A 11 11.86 10.60 -1.43
CA ALA A 11 11.28 11.27 -0.27
C ALA A 11 10.10 10.49 0.34
N THR A 12 9.19 9.98 -0.48
CA THR A 12 8.02 9.20 -0.03
C THR A 12 8.43 7.86 0.58
N ILE A 13 9.40 7.16 -0.01
CA ILE A 13 9.93 5.91 0.56
C ILE A 13 10.66 6.17 1.88
N ALA A 14 11.54 7.17 1.93
CA ALA A 14 12.31 7.49 3.13
C ALA A 14 11.38 7.90 4.29
N SER A 15 10.41 8.77 4.03
CA SER A 15 9.42 9.19 5.03
C SER A 15 8.53 8.03 5.47
N TYR A 16 8.07 7.16 4.56
CA TYR A 16 7.30 5.97 4.92
C TYR A 16 8.10 5.05 5.85
N ARG A 17 9.38 4.79 5.54
CA ARG A 17 10.24 3.95 6.39
C ARG A 17 10.44 4.53 7.78
N LEU A 18 10.66 5.84 7.86
CA LEU A 18 10.81 6.55 9.13
C LEU A 18 9.52 6.47 9.97
N LEU A 19 8.38 6.76 9.36
CA LEU A 19 7.07 6.70 10.02
C LEU A 19 6.71 5.27 10.44
N ALA A 20 6.99 4.29 9.59
CA ALA A 20 6.75 2.89 9.92
C ALA A 20 7.56 2.46 11.14
N TRP A 21 8.83 2.85 11.22
CA TRP A 21 9.66 2.57 12.38
C TRP A 21 9.17 3.26 13.66
N ALA A 22 8.66 4.49 13.55
CA ALA A 22 8.26 5.28 14.72
C ALA A 22 6.81 5.03 15.19
N LEU A 23 5.89 4.74 14.28
CA LEU A 23 4.44 4.76 14.54
C LEU A 23 3.74 3.41 14.33
N PHE A 24 4.33 2.47 13.59
CA PHE A 24 3.63 1.23 13.23
C PHE A 24 3.86 0.14 14.28
N THR A 25 3.54 0.44 15.53
CA THR A 25 3.34 -0.59 16.56
C THR A 25 1.89 -1.07 16.49
N PRO A 26 1.64 -2.34 16.11
CA PRO A 26 0.28 -2.86 16.06
C PRO A 26 -0.31 -2.90 17.47
N THR A 27 -1.59 -2.55 17.60
CA THR A 27 -2.30 -2.70 18.87
C THR A 27 -2.44 -4.18 19.17
N GLU A 28 -1.93 -4.63 20.30
CA GLU A 28 -2.08 -6.01 20.74
C GLU A 28 -3.53 -6.29 21.12
N ARG A 29 -4.07 -7.38 20.58
CA ARG A 29 -5.42 -7.87 20.88
C ARG A 29 -5.37 -9.38 21.06
N GLY A 30 -6.16 -9.89 22.00
CA GLY A 30 -6.39 -11.32 22.15
C GLY A 30 -7.23 -11.88 20.99
N PHE A 31 -7.30 -13.20 20.93
CA PHE A 31 -8.17 -13.94 20.03
C PHE A 31 -8.95 -14.98 20.85
N TYR A 32 -10.10 -15.38 20.33
CA TYR A 32 -10.91 -16.44 20.94
C TYR A 32 -10.50 -17.79 20.38
N CYS A 33 -10.47 -18.80 21.24
CA CYS A 33 -10.13 -20.15 20.82
C CYS A 33 -11.16 -20.73 19.87
N ASP A 34 -12.45 -20.42 20.04
CA ASP A 34 -13.52 -20.88 19.15
C ASP A 34 -13.69 -20.06 17.85
N ASP A 35 -12.80 -19.10 17.58
CA ASP A 35 -12.88 -18.30 16.36
C ASP A 35 -12.40 -19.09 15.13
N GLU A 36 -13.34 -19.62 14.35
CA GLU A 36 -13.04 -20.28 13.08
C GLU A 36 -12.50 -19.31 12.02
N SER A 37 -12.78 -18.01 12.14
CA SER A 37 -12.43 -17.03 11.11
C SER A 37 -10.92 -16.79 10.98
N ILE A 38 -10.12 -17.24 11.96
CA ILE A 38 -8.65 -17.11 12.01
C ILE A 38 -7.88 -18.42 11.72
N ARG A 39 -8.59 -19.48 11.33
CA ARG A 39 -8.05 -20.84 11.11
C ARG A 39 -7.87 -21.23 9.65
N GLU A 40 -7.99 -20.28 8.73
CA GLU A 40 -7.79 -20.53 7.29
C GLU A 40 -6.34 -20.94 6.98
N GLU A 41 -6.18 -21.82 5.99
CA GLU A 41 -4.85 -22.25 5.55
C GLU A 41 -4.05 -21.10 4.92
N PHE A 42 -2.73 -21.11 5.14
CA PHE A 42 -1.85 -20.16 4.49
C PHE A 42 -1.72 -20.47 3.00
N LYS A 43 -2.11 -19.51 2.16
CA LYS A 43 -1.90 -19.54 0.71
C LYS A 43 -0.86 -18.48 0.34
N GLU A 44 0.15 -18.91 -0.39
CA GLU A 44 1.17 -17.99 -0.90
C GLU A 44 0.59 -17.01 -1.92
N ASN A 45 1.14 -15.79 -1.93
CA ASN A 45 0.69 -14.75 -2.85
C ASN A 45 0.98 -15.15 -4.30
N THR A 46 -0.07 -15.30 -5.10
CA THR A 46 0.06 -15.57 -6.55
C THR A 46 0.67 -14.38 -7.30
N VAL A 47 0.41 -13.15 -6.83
CA VAL A 47 0.98 -11.92 -7.39
C VAL A 47 1.96 -11.33 -6.37
N PRO A 48 3.23 -11.16 -6.72
CA PRO A 48 4.21 -10.59 -5.81
C PRO A 48 3.93 -9.10 -5.60
N THR A 49 4.16 -8.64 -4.36
CA THR A 49 3.88 -7.26 -3.94
C THR A 49 4.59 -6.22 -4.81
N LEU A 50 5.80 -6.51 -5.27
CA LEU A 50 6.56 -5.60 -6.14
C LEU A 50 5.88 -5.38 -7.49
N THR A 51 5.29 -6.44 -8.06
CA THR A 51 4.54 -6.33 -9.32
C THR A 51 3.27 -5.52 -9.13
N LEU A 52 2.55 -5.74 -8.02
CA LEU A 52 1.36 -4.97 -7.70
C LEU A 52 1.69 -3.46 -7.56
N LEU A 53 2.74 -3.13 -6.81
CA LEU A 53 3.22 -1.76 -6.66
C LEU A 53 3.66 -1.17 -8.01
N GLY A 54 4.37 -1.94 -8.83
CA GLY A 54 4.81 -1.52 -10.16
C GLY A 54 3.65 -1.15 -11.07
N ILE A 55 2.59 -1.97 -11.09
CA ILE A 55 1.39 -1.70 -11.88
C ILE A 55 0.63 -0.47 -11.36
N THR A 56 0.48 -0.34 -10.04
CA THR A 56 -0.20 0.80 -9.41
C THR A 56 0.50 2.14 -9.66
N LEU A 57 1.83 2.14 -9.80
CA LEU A 57 2.59 3.36 -10.11
C LEU A 57 2.67 3.63 -11.61
N ALA A 58 2.97 2.61 -12.41
CA ALA A 58 3.16 2.75 -13.85
C ALA A 58 1.84 2.99 -14.60
N GLY A 59 0.75 2.34 -14.19
CA GLY A 59 -0.55 2.44 -14.87
C GLY A 59 -1.06 3.89 -14.98
N PRO A 60 -1.21 4.62 -13.86
CA PRO A 60 -1.63 6.01 -13.86
C PRO A 60 -0.67 6.93 -14.62
N PHE A 61 0.64 6.69 -14.55
CA PHE A 61 1.62 7.46 -15.33
C PHE A 61 1.31 7.40 -16.83
N PHE A 62 1.14 6.20 -17.39
CA PHE A 62 0.82 6.04 -18.81
C PHE A 62 -0.54 6.65 -19.16
N ILE A 63 -1.55 6.46 -18.31
CA ILE A 63 -2.89 7.04 -18.53
C ILE A 63 -2.81 8.57 -18.59
N ILE A 64 -2.10 9.21 -17.66
CA ILE A 64 -1.94 10.67 -17.61
C ILE A 64 -1.23 11.19 -18.87
N VAL A 65 -0.13 10.55 -19.26
CA VAL A 65 0.64 10.95 -20.46
C VAL A 65 -0.22 10.82 -21.72
N ILE A 66 -0.91 9.69 -21.90
CA ILE A 66 -1.77 9.44 -23.07
C ILE A 66 -2.94 10.44 -23.09
N ALA A 67 -3.61 10.66 -21.95
CA ALA A 67 -4.74 11.59 -21.86
C ALA A 67 -4.35 13.03 -22.18
N ASN A 68 -3.21 13.50 -21.65
CA ASN A 68 -2.70 14.84 -21.96
C ASN A 68 -2.29 14.96 -23.43
N PHE A 69 -1.67 13.93 -23.99
CA PHE A 69 -1.29 13.89 -25.41
C PHE A 69 -2.53 14.00 -26.33
N ILE A 70 -3.55 13.18 -26.10
CA ILE A 70 -4.81 13.23 -26.87
C ILE A 70 -5.48 14.60 -26.77
N THR A 71 -5.49 15.20 -25.56
CA THR A 71 -6.11 16.51 -25.33
C THR A 71 -5.41 17.62 -26.12
N LYS A 72 -4.08 17.65 -26.12
CA LYS A 72 -3.28 18.65 -26.83
C LYS A 72 -3.30 18.46 -28.35
N MET A 73 -3.31 17.22 -28.82
CA MET A 73 -3.54 16.88 -30.24
C MET A 73 -4.88 17.47 -30.73
N ARG A 74 -5.97 17.31 -29.95
CA ARG A 74 -7.29 17.84 -30.32
C ARG A 74 -7.32 19.37 -30.36
N GLN A 75 -6.52 20.03 -29.52
CA GLN A 75 -6.44 21.49 -29.47
C GLN A 75 -5.54 22.11 -30.56
N GLN A 76 -4.89 21.28 -31.40
CA GLN A 76 -3.90 21.71 -32.40
C GLN A 76 -2.76 22.58 -31.84
N ASN A 77 -2.57 22.55 -30.52
CA ASN A 77 -1.60 23.36 -29.80
C ASN A 77 -0.62 22.43 -29.09
N MET A 78 0.25 21.81 -29.89
CA MET A 78 1.23 20.83 -29.44
C MET A 78 2.52 21.49 -29.00
N GLU A 79 2.54 21.99 -27.76
CA GLU A 79 3.79 22.29 -27.07
C GLU A 79 4.19 21.09 -26.21
N LEU A 80 5.21 20.37 -26.68
CA LEU A 80 5.68 19.14 -26.04
C LEU A 80 6.18 19.41 -24.61
N ALA A 81 6.91 20.50 -24.41
CA ALA A 81 7.44 20.90 -23.10
C ALA A 81 6.33 21.21 -22.07
N GLU A 82 5.30 21.97 -22.47
CA GLU A 82 4.17 22.31 -21.61
C GLU A 82 3.35 21.07 -21.25
N THR A 83 3.11 20.19 -22.23
CA THR A 83 2.37 18.92 -22.05
C THR A 83 3.08 18.00 -21.07
N PHE A 84 4.40 17.91 -21.17
CA PHE A 84 5.23 17.13 -20.26
C PHE A 84 5.27 17.73 -18.85
N ASN A 85 5.37 19.05 -18.73
CA ASN A 85 5.37 19.71 -17.43
C ASN A 85 4.03 19.50 -16.71
N ARG A 86 2.92 19.71 -17.41
CA ARG A 86 1.57 19.45 -16.89
C ARG A 86 1.36 18.00 -16.46
N SER A 87 1.79 17.04 -17.29
CA SER A 87 1.72 15.62 -16.95
C SER A 87 2.54 15.28 -15.70
N THR A 88 3.69 15.92 -15.52
CA THR A 88 4.55 15.76 -14.34
C THR A 88 3.82 16.24 -13.09
N PHE A 89 3.24 17.44 -13.10
CA PHE A 89 2.52 17.97 -11.94
C PHE A 89 1.33 17.11 -11.53
N VAL A 90 0.53 16.64 -12.50
CA VAL A 90 -0.61 15.75 -12.22
C VAL A 90 -0.13 14.43 -11.62
N TYR A 91 0.99 13.90 -12.12
CA TYR A 91 1.55 12.66 -11.57
C TYR A 91 2.14 12.84 -10.16
N LEU A 92 2.78 13.99 -9.87
CA LEU A 92 3.26 14.31 -8.53
C LEU A 92 2.10 14.43 -7.52
N ASP A 93 0.98 15.02 -7.92
CA ASP A 93 -0.24 15.08 -7.10
C ASP A 93 -0.78 13.67 -6.81
N TYR A 94 -0.82 12.80 -7.83
CA TYR A 94 -1.16 11.39 -7.65
C TYR A 94 -0.22 10.68 -6.66
N LEU A 95 1.10 10.88 -6.76
CA LEU A 95 2.06 10.26 -5.84
C LEU A 95 1.85 10.73 -4.40
N ALA A 96 1.57 12.02 -4.20
CA ALA A 96 1.28 12.58 -2.88
C ALA A 96 0.00 11.97 -2.29
N ALA A 97 -1.08 11.89 -3.08
CA ALA A 97 -2.33 11.27 -2.68
C ALA A 97 -2.18 9.76 -2.37
N PHE A 98 -1.43 9.04 -3.21
CA PHE A 98 -1.13 7.62 -3.00
C PHE A 98 -0.36 7.39 -1.69
N TRP A 99 0.64 8.23 -1.41
CA TRP A 99 1.42 8.15 -0.17
C TRP A 99 0.56 8.44 1.07
N LEU A 100 -0.23 9.52 1.05
CA LEU A 100 -1.12 9.89 2.15
C LEU A 100 -2.16 8.81 2.45
N THR A 101 -2.79 8.27 1.41
CA THR A 101 -3.81 7.21 1.55
C THR A 101 -3.20 5.92 2.09
N THR A 102 -2.03 5.52 1.59
CA THR A 102 -1.31 4.32 2.06
C THR A 102 -0.95 4.44 3.54
N LEU A 103 -0.36 5.56 3.95
CA LEU A 103 -0.04 5.83 5.36
C LEU A 103 -1.29 5.80 6.24
N SER A 104 -2.35 6.47 5.80
CA SER A 104 -3.61 6.52 6.56
C SER A 104 -4.19 5.12 6.78
N ILE A 105 -4.21 4.31 5.73
CA ILE A 105 -4.71 2.93 5.79
C ILE A 105 -3.84 2.08 6.72
N ASP A 106 -2.52 2.21 6.65
CA ASP A 106 -1.62 1.40 7.48
C ASP A 106 -1.71 1.80 8.97
N ILE A 107 -1.84 3.10 9.28
CA ILE A 107 -2.13 3.58 10.64
C ILE A 107 -3.45 3.00 11.14
N ILE A 108 -4.50 3.06 10.32
CA ILE A 108 -5.82 2.51 10.68
C ILE A 108 -5.73 1.00 10.93
N LYS A 109 -4.98 0.25 10.11
CA LYS A 109 -4.77 -1.20 10.33
C LYS A 109 -4.06 -1.46 11.66
N CYS A 110 -3.01 -0.72 11.99
CA CYS A 110 -2.30 -0.85 13.26
C CYS A 110 -3.19 -0.52 14.46
N PHE A 111 -4.07 0.48 14.32
CA PHE A 111 -5.00 0.89 15.36
C PHE A 111 -6.16 -0.12 15.54
N VAL A 112 -6.72 -0.62 14.44
CA VAL A 112 -7.81 -1.61 14.48
C VAL A 112 -7.29 -2.97 14.91
N GLY A 113 -6.06 -3.36 14.55
CA GLY A 113 -5.40 -4.57 15.05
C GLY A 113 -6.16 -5.88 14.80
N ARG A 114 -7.01 -5.95 13.75
CA ARG A 114 -7.78 -7.15 13.44
C ARG A 114 -6.86 -8.26 12.91
N THR A 115 -7.00 -9.46 13.46
CA THR A 115 -6.29 -10.68 13.02
C THR A 115 -6.68 -11.06 11.58
N ARG A 116 -5.72 -11.66 10.86
CA ARG A 116 -5.95 -12.17 9.50
C ARG A 116 -6.59 -13.55 9.56
N PRO A 117 -7.34 -13.97 8.52
CA PRO A 117 -7.99 -15.27 8.56
C PRO A 117 -7.06 -16.47 8.67
N ASN A 118 -5.80 -16.31 8.27
CA ASN A 118 -4.76 -17.34 8.34
C ASN A 118 -3.78 -17.11 9.51
N PHE A 119 -4.23 -16.42 10.56
CA PHE A 119 -3.37 -16.01 11.68
C PHE A 119 -2.76 -17.22 12.40
N ILE A 120 -3.54 -18.26 12.69
CA ILE A 120 -3.04 -19.46 13.38
C ILE A 120 -2.01 -20.22 12.53
N ALA A 121 -2.28 -20.36 11.22
CA ALA A 121 -1.36 -21.01 10.29
C ALA A 121 -0.03 -20.26 10.13
N MET A 122 -0.04 -18.92 10.22
CA MET A 122 1.16 -18.09 10.11
C MET A 122 1.96 -17.99 11.42
N CYS A 123 1.27 -17.78 12.53
CA CYS A 123 1.92 -17.52 13.81
C CYS A 123 2.35 -18.81 14.53
N ALA A 124 1.68 -19.93 14.24
CA ALA A 124 1.92 -21.26 14.81
C ALA A 124 2.30 -21.22 16.30
N PRO A 125 1.41 -20.73 17.20
CA PRO A 125 1.74 -20.61 18.61
C PRO A 125 2.06 -21.98 19.20
N GLN A 126 3.22 -22.09 19.84
CA GLN A 126 3.79 -23.37 20.32
C GLN A 126 2.88 -24.09 21.33
N GLU A 127 2.01 -23.35 22.01
CA GLU A 127 1.10 -23.83 23.06
C GLU A 127 -0.37 -23.51 22.73
N PHE A 128 -0.76 -23.46 21.45
CA PHE A 128 -2.14 -23.12 21.07
C PHE A 128 -3.20 -23.94 21.81
N ASN A 129 -2.99 -25.26 21.89
CA ASN A 129 -3.92 -26.17 22.54
C ASN A 129 -3.94 -25.95 24.06
N ASP A 130 -2.78 -25.74 24.69
CA ASP A 130 -2.69 -25.55 26.13
C ASP A 130 -3.31 -24.20 26.55
N ILE A 131 -3.05 -23.13 25.80
CA ILE A 131 -3.67 -21.80 25.98
C ILE A 131 -5.20 -21.90 25.88
N CYS A 132 -5.70 -22.64 24.90
CA CYS A 132 -7.14 -22.77 24.67
C CYS A 132 -7.86 -23.74 25.64
N ILE A 133 -7.12 -24.64 26.28
CA ILE A 133 -7.64 -25.48 27.36
C ILE A 133 -7.72 -24.67 28.66
N GLU A 134 -6.72 -23.81 28.91
CA GLU A 134 -6.65 -23.00 30.13
C GLU A 134 -7.61 -21.78 30.09
N HIS A 135 -7.85 -21.21 28.90
CA HIS A 135 -8.72 -20.05 28.68
C HIS A 135 -9.70 -20.32 27.52
N PRO A 136 -10.81 -21.04 27.76
CA PRO A 136 -11.80 -21.36 26.73
C PRO A 136 -12.68 -20.17 26.32
N GLU A 137 -12.70 -19.08 27.10
CA GLU A 137 -13.55 -17.89 26.90
C GLU A 137 -12.75 -16.58 26.78
#